data_AF-A0A350T5R2-F1
#
_entry.id   AF-A0A350T5R2-F1
#
_cell.length_a   1.000
_cell.length_b   1.000
_cell.length_c   1.000
_cell.angle_alpha   90.00
_cell.angle_beta   90.00
_cell.angle_gamma   90.00
#
_symmetry.space_group_name_H-M   'P 1'
#
loop_
_entity.id
_entity.type
_entity.pdbx_description
1 polymer ?
#
loop_
_entity_poly.entity_id
_entity_poly.type
_entity_poly.pdbx_seq_one_letter_code
_entity_poly.pdbx_strand_id
1 'polypeptide(L)'
;MLVASDELIESLVRLWRVLHTVSAPTQQGDITAQQFWLLRQLRRIGPARVGDLAGALGIAQNSVTTASQRLEGRGLVTRERSREDERVV
;
A
#
# COMPACT_ATOMS: atom_id res chain seq x y z
N MET A 1 3.15 31.88 4.65
CA MET A 1 3.36 31.14 3.37
C MET A 1 3.64 29.64 3.60
N LEU A 2 4.42 29.24 4.62
CA LEU A 2 4.58 27.83 5.03
C LEU A 2 3.27 27.18 5.54
N VAL A 3 2.50 27.86 6.38
CA VAL A 3 1.25 27.32 6.99
C VAL A 3 0.20 26.91 5.95
N ALA A 4 0.03 27.69 4.88
CA ALA A 4 -0.90 27.37 3.79
C ALA A 4 -0.45 26.14 2.98
N SER A 5 0.84 25.80 3.02
CA SER A 5 1.39 24.63 2.35
C SER A 5 1.13 23.35 3.15
N ASP A 6 1.27 23.41 4.48
CA ASP A 6 0.97 22.28 5.36
C ASP A 6 -0.52 21.92 5.36
N GLU A 7 -1.40 22.93 5.42
CA GLU A 7 -2.85 22.72 5.36
C GLU A 7 -3.31 22.10 4.03
N LEU A 8 -2.65 22.48 2.93
CA LEU A 8 -2.88 21.88 1.61
C LEU A 8 -2.40 20.42 1.59
N ILE A 9 -1.22 20.13 2.13
CA ILE A 9 -0.68 18.77 2.20
C ILE A 9 -1.60 17.87 3.03
N GLU A 10 -2.04 18.31 4.20
CA GLU A 10 -2.97 17.57 5.04
C GLU A 10 -4.30 17.32 4.31
N SER A 11 -4.84 18.34 3.65
CA SER A 11 -6.07 18.22 2.87
C SER A 11 -5.93 17.24 1.71
N LEU A 12 -4.79 17.25 1.02
CA LEU A 12 -4.48 16.31 -0.06
C LEU A 12 -4.34 14.87 0.47
N VAL A 13 -3.64 14.66 1.58
CA VAL A 13 -3.52 13.33 2.21
C VAL A 13 -4.89 12.82 2.65
N ARG A 14 -5.73 13.70 3.21
CA ARG A 14 -7.09 13.35 3.65
C ARG A 14 -7.98 12.99 2.45
N LEU A 15 -7.96 13.80 1.40
CA LEU A 15 -8.67 13.53 0.15
C LEU A 15 -8.21 12.21 -0.47
N TRP A 16 -6.90 12.00 -0.56
CA TRP A 16 -6.31 10.79 -1.09
C TRP A 16 -6.77 9.55 -0.31
N ARG A 17 -6.80 9.60 1.04
CA ARG A 17 -7.31 8.49 1.87
C ARG A 17 -8.78 8.19 1.59
N VAL A 18 -9.62 9.21 1.46
CA VAL A 18 -11.04 9.05 1.15
C VAL A 18 -11.21 8.41 -0.23
N LEU A 19 -10.57 8.99 -1.26
CA LEU A 19 -10.60 8.47 -2.62
C LEU A 19 -10.15 7.01 -2.66
N HIS A 20 -9.02 6.69 -2.04
CA HIS A 20 -8.46 5.33 -2.00
C HIS A 20 -9.39 4.33 -1.31
N THR A 21 -10.18 4.77 -0.33
CA THR A 21 -11.15 3.93 0.40
C THR A 21 -12.40 3.69 -0.43
N VAL A 22 -12.98 4.72 -1.05
CA VAL A 22 -14.27 4.62 -1.75
C VAL A 22 -14.16 4.05 -3.17
N SER A 23 -13.00 4.16 -3.81
CA SER A 23 -12.78 3.71 -5.19
C SER A 23 -12.39 2.23 -5.30
N ALA A 24 -12.09 1.58 -4.18
CA ALA A 24 -11.86 0.14 -4.16
C ALA A 24 -13.20 -0.61 -4.17
N PRO A 25 -13.39 -1.60 -5.07
CA PRO A 25 -14.59 -2.43 -5.10
C PRO A 25 -14.53 -3.49 -3.97
N THR A 26 -14.70 -3.05 -2.72
CA THR A 26 -14.58 -3.91 -1.53
C THR A 26 -15.92 -4.48 -1.04
N GLN A 27 -17.00 -4.30 -1.83
CA GLN A 27 -18.38 -4.61 -1.44
C GLN A 27 -18.64 -6.10 -1.15
N GLN A 28 -17.71 -7.00 -1.50
CA GLN A 28 -17.85 -8.44 -1.28
C GLN A 28 -17.19 -8.93 0.03
N GLY A 29 -16.66 -8.04 0.87
CA GLY A 29 -16.13 -8.39 2.19
C GLY A 29 -14.82 -9.19 2.19
N ASP A 30 -14.42 -9.71 1.03
CA ASP A 30 -13.23 -10.54 0.93
C ASP A 30 -11.96 -9.73 1.14
N ILE A 31 -11.78 -8.56 0.56
CA ILE A 31 -10.52 -7.81 0.62
C ILE A 31 -10.73 -6.37 1.07
N THR A 32 -9.82 -5.85 1.89
CA THR A 32 -9.83 -4.43 2.27
C THR A 32 -9.40 -3.55 1.09
N ALA A 33 -9.72 -2.26 1.12
CA ALA A 33 -9.29 -1.32 0.07
C ALA A 33 -7.76 -1.35 -0.11
N GLN A 34 -7.01 -1.35 0.98
CA GLN A 34 -5.54 -1.44 0.94
C GLN A 34 -5.05 -2.73 0.27
N GLN A 35 -5.68 -3.86 0.57
CA GLN A 35 -5.34 -5.14 -0.05
C GLN A 35 -5.67 -5.15 -1.55
N PHE A 36 -6.82 -4.58 -1.93
CA PHE A 36 -7.19 -4.40 -3.34
C PHE A 36 -6.16 -3.58 -4.11
N TRP A 37 -5.76 -2.43 -3.57
CA TRP A 37 -4.80 -1.56 -4.23
C TRP A 37 -3.41 -2.19 -4.34
N LEU A 38 -3.00 -2.95 -3.33
CA LEU A 38 -1.76 -3.73 -3.38
C LEU A 38 -1.80 -4.78 -4.49
N LEU A 39 -2.87 -5.59 -4.57
CA LEU A 39 -3.06 -6.57 -5.64
C LEU A 39 -3.12 -5.92 -7.02
N ARG A 40 -3.85 -4.81 -7.16
CA ARG A 40 -3.94 -4.05 -8.40
C ARG A 40 -2.58 -3.54 -8.84
N GLN A 41 -1.76 -3.08 -7.89
CA GLN A 41 -0.42 -2.59 -8.19
C GLN A 41 0.49 -3.72 -8.64
N LEU A 42 0.54 -4.83 -7.90
CA LEU A 42 1.30 -6.02 -8.28
C LEU A 42 0.88 -6.55 -9.66
N ARG A 43 -0.42 -6.54 -9.98
CA ARG A 43 -0.91 -6.92 -11.31
C ARG A 43 -0.41 -6.00 -12.42
N ARG A 44 -0.12 -4.72 -12.10
CA ARG A 44 0.32 -3.71 -13.08
C ARG A 44 1.84 -3.70 -13.27
N ILE A 45 2.61 -3.83 -12.19
CA ILE A 45 4.09 -3.66 -12.22
C ILE A 45 4.85 -4.98 -12.07
N GLY A 46 4.17 -6.08 -11.77
CA GLY A 46 4.79 -7.37 -11.46
C GLY A 46 5.28 -7.46 -10.01
N PRO A 47 6.14 -8.45 -9.71
CA PRO A 47 6.79 -8.58 -8.40
C PRO A 47 7.54 -7.30 -8.02
N ALA A 48 7.39 -6.85 -6.78
CA ALA A 48 7.95 -5.59 -6.32
C ALA A 48 8.41 -5.70 -4.86
N ARG A 49 9.42 -4.90 -4.48
CA ARG A 49 9.85 -4.81 -3.08
C ARG A 49 8.80 -4.06 -2.26
N VAL A 50 8.75 -4.32 -0.95
CA VAL A 50 7.82 -3.64 -0.03
C VAL A 50 8.00 -2.12 -0.07
N GLY A 51 9.24 -1.65 -0.18
CA GLY A 51 9.55 -0.22 -0.30
C GLY A 51 8.96 0.41 -1.57
N ASP A 52 9.07 -0.27 -2.71
CA ASP A 52 8.54 0.21 -3.99
C ASP A 52 7.02 0.28 -3.96
N LEU A 53 6.37 -0.75 -3.41
CA LEU A 53 4.92 -0.78 -3.21
C LEU A 53 4.46 0.35 -2.27
N ALA A 54 5.21 0.60 -1.19
CA ALA A 54 4.89 1.67 -0.24
C ALA A 54 4.94 3.04 -0.89
N GLY A 55 6.02 3.33 -1.65
CA GLY A 55 6.15 4.57 -2.40
C GLY A 55 5.04 4.73 -3.44
N ALA A 56 4.75 3.68 -4.20
CA ALA A 56 3.77 3.74 -5.27
C ALA A 56 2.32 3.80 -4.76
N LEU A 57 2.05 3.33 -3.54
CA LEU A 57 0.75 3.43 -2.88
C LEU A 57 0.66 4.64 -1.94
N GLY A 58 1.73 5.42 -1.72
CA GLY A 58 1.71 6.55 -0.80
C GLY A 58 1.38 6.17 0.65
N ILE A 59 1.73 4.96 1.09
CA ILE A 59 1.48 4.46 2.45
C ILE A 59 2.77 4.00 3.12
N ALA A 60 2.75 3.90 4.44
CA ALA A 60 3.89 3.41 5.20
C ALA A 60 4.22 1.95 4.88
N GLN A 61 5.50 1.60 4.88
CA GLN A 61 5.99 0.24 4.60
C GLN A 61 5.40 -0.82 5.56
N ASN A 62 5.14 -0.46 6.82
CA ASN A 62 4.49 -1.35 7.79
C ASN A 62 3.06 -1.73 7.36
N SER A 63 2.37 -0.84 6.66
CA SER A 63 1.01 -1.03 6.16
C SER A 63 1.01 -1.98 4.97
N VAL A 64 1.97 -1.80 4.06
CA VAL A 64 2.22 -2.74 2.95
C VAL A 64 2.59 -4.12 3.48
N THR A 65 3.45 -4.19 4.48
CA THR A 65 3.86 -5.46 5.11
C THR A 65 2.67 -6.19 5.70
N THR A 66 1.87 -5.51 6.52
CA THR A 66 0.67 -6.08 7.14
C THR A 66 -0.36 -6.52 6.09
N ALA A 67 -0.58 -5.71 5.05
CA ALA A 67 -1.48 -6.06 3.95
C ALA A 67 -0.98 -7.29 3.18
N SER A 68 0.31 -7.35 2.88
CA SER A 68 0.97 -8.46 2.19
C SER A 68 0.87 -9.75 2.99
N GLN A 69 1.11 -9.72 4.30
CA GLN A 69 0.98 -10.89 5.19
C GLN A 69 -0.45 -11.45 5.18
N ARG A 70 -1.46 -10.58 5.22
CA ARG A 70 -2.88 -11.01 5.17
C ARG A 70 -3.26 -11.59 3.81
N LEU A 71 -2.70 -11.06 2.73
CA LEU A 71 -2.93 -11.58 1.38
C LEU A 71 -2.21 -12.92 1.17
N GLU A 72 -1.00 -13.06 1.71
CA GLU A 72 -0.21 -14.29 1.70
C GLU A 72 -0.93 -15.41 2.49
N GLY A 73 -1.45 -15.10 3.68
CA GLY A 73 -2.25 -16.05 4.46
C GLY A 73 -3.53 -16.51 3.77
N ARG A 74 -3.92 -15.85 2.67
CA ARG A 74 -5.07 -16.21 1.83
C ARG A 74 -4.67 -16.76 0.46
N GLY A 75 -3.37 -16.97 0.22
CA GLY A 75 -2.84 -17.48 -1.04
C GLY A 75 -2.97 -16.51 -2.23
N LEU A 76 -3.21 -15.22 -1.98
CA LEU A 76 -3.41 -14.21 -3.02
C LEU A 76 -2.10 -13.56 -3.49
N VAL A 77 -1.05 -13.65 -2.68
CA VAL A 77 0.32 -13.23 -3.02
C VAL A 77 1.30 -14.21 -2.42
N THR A 78 2.53 -14.21 -2.93
CA THR A 78 3.67 -14.94 -2.35
C THR A 78 4.76 -13.94 -2.03
N ARG A 79 5.41 -14.08 -0.87
CA ARG A 79 6.56 -13.25 -0.51
C ARG A 79 7.84 -14.07 -0.59
N GLU A 80 8.77 -13.58 -1.39
CA GLU A 80 10.14 -14.09 -1.40
C GLU A 80 10.98 -13.23 -0.47
N ARG A 81 11.68 -13.87 0.49
CA ARG A 81 12.70 -13.17 1.25
C ARG A 81 13.92 -13.02 0.34
N SER A 82 14.18 -11.79 -0.10
CA SER A 82 15.51 -11.46 -0.61
C SER A 82 16.51 -11.64 0.54
N ARG A 83 17.55 -12.46 0.34
CA ARG A 83 18.69 -12.58 1.27
C ARG A 83 19.52 -11.28 1.37
N GLU A 84 19.20 -10.27 0.57
CA GLU A 84 19.95 -9.02 0.45
C GLU A 84 19.53 -7.94 1.48
N ASP A 85 18.48 -8.19 2.28
CA ASP A 85 17.91 -7.23 3.23
C ASP A 85 18.42 -7.44 4.68
N GLU A 86 19.65 -7.93 4.83
CA GLU A 86 20.41 -7.80 6.07
C GLU A 86 20.91 -6.35 6.19
N ARG A 87 19.98 -5.48 6.61
CA ARG A 87 20.20 -4.24 7.37
C ARG A 87 21.66 -3.78 7.43
N VAL A 88 22.05 -2.89 6.53
CA VAL A 88 23.09 -1.91 6.85
C VAL A 88 22.56 -1.10 8.03
N VAL A 89 23.23 -1.25 9.18
CA VAL A 89 22.92 -0.58 10.45
C VAL A 89 23.29 0.90 10.37
#